data_AF-A0A9D6R0E2-F1
#
_entry.id   AF-A0A9D6R0E2-F1
#
_cell.length_a   1.000
_cell.length_b   1.000
_cell.length_c   1.000
_cell.angle_alpha   90.00
_cell.angle_beta   90.00
_cell.angle_gamma   90.00
#
_symmetry.space_group_name_H-M   'P 1'
#
loop_
_entity.id
_entity.type
_entity.pdbx_description
1 polymer ?
#
loop_
_entity_poly.entity_id
_entity_poly.type
_entity_poly.pdbx_seq_one_letter_code
_entity_poly.pdbx_strand_id
1 'polypeptide(L)'
;MQTKTYDPNTVFILELLPGLFGFLGIGYMYVGRTNDGLIRLIVWIIAVWGAWIVAWLMSIIIIGFCFMPLILIAQVGVPIWPALSLKNSLAAQTPASNL
;
A
#
# COMPACT_ATOMS: atom_id res chain seq x y z
N MET A 1 -25.96 -11.08 45.09
CA MET A 1 -25.19 -10.78 43.87
C MET A 1 -26.00 -9.79 43.05
N GLN A 2 -25.59 -8.52 42.95
CA GLN A 2 -26.26 -7.60 42.04
C GLN A 2 -25.91 -7.99 40.60
N THR A 3 -26.90 -8.46 39.85
CA THR A 3 -26.77 -8.62 38.41
C THR A 3 -26.69 -7.22 37.81
N LYS A 4 -25.49 -6.78 37.46
CA LYS A 4 -25.32 -5.51 36.74
C LYS A 4 -26.00 -5.66 35.39
N THR A 5 -27.13 -4.97 35.21
CA THR A 5 -27.85 -4.95 33.93
C THR A 5 -27.05 -4.09 32.97
N TYR A 6 -26.55 -4.69 31.90
CA TYR A 6 -25.84 -3.99 30.83
C TYR A 6 -26.81 -3.65 29.71
N ASP A 7 -26.80 -2.41 29.23
CA ASP A 7 -27.62 -1.97 28.10
C ASP A 7 -27.04 -2.56 26.79
N PRO A 8 -27.82 -3.35 26.02
CA PRO A 8 -27.36 -3.95 24.76
C PRO A 8 -26.89 -2.93 23.73
N ASN A 9 -27.52 -1.74 23.66
CA ASN A 9 -27.13 -0.68 22.72
C ASN A 9 -25.77 -0.10 23.09
N THR A 10 -25.48 0.03 24.39
CA THR A 10 -24.18 0.51 24.86
C THR A 10 -23.07 -0.49 24.53
N VAL A 11 -23.32 -1.79 24.71
CA VAL A 11 -22.36 -2.86 24.35
C VAL A 11 -22.11 -2.87 22.84
N PHE A 12 -23.15 -2.68 22.03
CA PHE A 12 -23.01 -2.59 20.59
C PHE A 12 -22.17 -1.38 20.15
N ILE A 13 -22.43 -0.20 20.72
CA ILE A 13 -21.67 1.02 20.43
C ILE A 13 -20.20 0.87 20.86
N LEU A 14 -19.95 0.25 22.02
CA LEU A 14 -18.60 -0.04 22.53
C LEU A 14 -17.83 -1.07 21.70
N GLU A 15 -18.51 -1.89 20.90
CA GLU A 15 -17.85 -2.80 19.97
C GLU A 15 -17.64 -2.12 18.61
N LEU A 16 -18.65 -1.37 18.13
CA LEU A 16 -18.64 -0.77 16.80
C LEU A 16 -17.70 0.43 16.68
N LEU A 17 -17.81 1.42 17.58
CA LEU A 17 -17.00 2.63 17.51
C LEU A 17 -15.51 2.29 17.67
N PRO A 18 -15.08 1.59 18.73
CA PRO A 18 -13.66 1.28 18.88
C PRO A 18 -13.21 0.22 17.88
N GLY A 19 -14.06 -0.74 17.52
CA GLY A 19 -13.79 -1.73 16.48
C GLY A 19 -13.44 -1.09 15.13
N LEU A 20 -14.13 -0.02 14.75
CA LEU A 20 -13.84 0.75 13.53
C LEU A 20 -12.44 1.38 13.57
N PHE A 21 -11.97 1.79 14.75
CA PHE A 21 -10.62 2.33 14.96
C PHE A 21 -9.55 1.24 15.22
N GLY A 22 -9.89 -0.05 15.16
CA GLY A 22 -8.94 -1.14 15.36
C GLY A 22 -9.01 -1.83 16.74
N PHE A 23 -9.94 -1.45 17.61
CA PHE A 23 -10.08 -1.97 18.98
C PHE A 23 -11.38 -2.80 19.14
N LEU A 24 -11.52 -3.86 18.34
CA LEU A 24 -12.64 -4.78 18.43
C LEU A 24 -12.54 -5.63 19.71
N GLY A 25 -13.62 -5.83 20.46
CA GLY A 25 -13.61 -6.64 21.69
C GLY A 25 -13.72 -5.84 23.00
N ILE A 26 -13.78 -4.51 22.94
CA ILE A 26 -14.02 -3.66 24.12
C ILE A 26 -15.42 -3.90 24.71
N GLY A 27 -16.43 -4.17 23.88
CA GLY A 27 -17.77 -4.50 24.36
C GLY A 27 -17.80 -5.79 25.18
N TYR A 28 -16.97 -6.78 24.82
CA TYR A 28 -16.82 -8.04 25.56
C TYR A 28 -16.12 -7.85 26.90
N MET A 29 -15.10 -6.98 26.95
CA MET A 29 -14.44 -6.62 28.21
C MET A 29 -15.39 -5.88 29.16
N TYR A 30 -16.29 -5.05 28.62
CA TYR A 30 -17.27 -4.31 29.41
C TYR A 30 -18.30 -5.20 30.13
N VAL A 31 -18.71 -6.31 29.52
CA VAL A 31 -19.64 -7.29 30.13
C VAL A 31 -18.93 -8.36 30.98
N GLY A 32 -17.63 -8.20 31.25
CA GLY A 32 -16.84 -9.13 32.07
C GLY A 32 -16.33 -10.38 31.34
N ARG A 33 -16.51 -10.46 30.01
CA ARG A 33 -15.97 -11.53 29.14
C ARG A 33 -14.62 -11.12 28.55
N THR A 34 -13.65 -10.85 29.43
CA THR A 34 -12.37 -10.24 29.05
C THR A 34 -11.55 -11.10 28.09
N ASN A 35 -11.51 -12.42 28.29
CA ASN A 35 -10.77 -13.33 27.40
C ASN A 35 -11.31 -13.31 25.97
N ASP A 36 -12.64 -13.35 25.80
CA ASP A 36 -13.27 -13.31 24.47
C ASP A 36 -13.01 -11.97 23.77
N GLY A 37 -13.05 -10.88 24.53
CA GLY A 37 -12.73 -9.54 24.03
C GLY A 37 -11.27 -9.41 23.60
N LEU A 38 -10.34 -9.91 24.40
CA LEU A 38 -8.91 -9.83 24.12
C LEU A 38 -8.53 -10.63 22.88
N ILE A 39 -9.08 -11.85 22.70
CA ILE A 39 -8.83 -12.66 21.51
C ILE A 39 -9.31 -11.91 20.26
N ARG A 40 -10.53 -11.36 20.29
CA ARG A 40 -11.09 -10.59 19.16
C ARG A 40 -10.25 -9.35 18.85
N LEU A 41 -9.74 -8.67 19.87
CA LEU A 41 -8.88 -7.50 19.72
C LEU A 41 -7.58 -7.85 19.01
N ILE A 42 -6.89 -8.89 19.47
CA ILE A 42 -5.62 -9.32 18.88
C ILE A 42 -5.83 -9.80 17.44
N VAL A 43 -6.84 -10.64 17.19
CA VAL A 43 -7.15 -11.15 15.86
C VAL A 43 -7.49 -10.02 14.89
N TRP A 44 -8.28 -9.03 15.35
CA TRP A 44 -8.64 -7.88 14.53
C TRP A 44 -7.44 -6.99 14.20
N ILE A 45 -6.59 -6.71 15.18
CA ILE A 45 -5.35 -5.96 14.97
C ILE A 45 -4.49 -6.67 13.91
N ILE A 46 -4.24 -7.98 14.07
CA ILE A 46 -3.45 -8.75 13.10
C ILE A 46 -4.07 -8.70 11.70
N ALA A 47 -5.39 -8.84 11.59
CA ALA A 47 -6.09 -8.78 10.31
C ALA A 47 -5.97 -7.40 9.64
N VAL A 48 -6.16 -6.31 10.40
CA VAL A 48 -6.06 -4.93 9.90
C VAL A 48 -4.62 -4.64 9.46
N TRP A 49 -3.63 -4.96 10.29
CA TRP A 49 -2.21 -4.78 9.94
C TRP A 49 -1.81 -5.62 8.72
N GLY A 50 -2.28 -6.87 8.66
CA GLY A 50 -2.07 -7.74 7.49
C GLY A 50 -2.64 -7.12 6.21
N ALA A 51 -3.87 -6.61 6.25
CA ALA A 51 -4.49 -5.95 5.11
C ALA A 51 -3.73 -4.69 4.67
N TRP A 52 -3.27 -3.87 5.61
CA TRP A 52 -2.46 -2.69 5.32
C TRP A 52 -1.11 -3.03 4.67
N ILE A 53 -0.44 -4.08 5.14
CA ILE A 53 0.83 -4.56 4.54
C ILE A 53 0.58 -5.03 3.10
N VAL A 54 -0.47 -5.82 2.86
CA VAL A 54 -0.81 -6.29 1.51
C VAL A 54 -1.13 -5.12 0.58
N ALA A 55 -1.92 -4.15 1.04
CA ALA A 55 -2.22 -2.95 0.27
C ALA A 55 -0.96 -2.14 -0.07
N TRP A 56 -0.04 -1.99 0.89
CA TRP A 56 1.23 -1.32 0.67
C TRP A 56 2.09 -2.05 -0.37
N LEU A 57 2.23 -3.37 -0.27
CA LEU A 57 2.96 -4.19 -1.25
C LEU A 57 2.35 -4.08 -2.66
N MET A 58 1.04 -4.12 -2.77
CA MET A 58 0.34 -3.91 -4.05
C MET A 58 0.59 -2.51 -4.61
N SER A 59 0.62 -1.48 -3.75
CA SER A 59 0.89 -0.11 -4.19
C SER A 59 2.27 0.05 -4.82
N ILE A 60 3.30 -0.63 -4.29
CA ILE A 60 4.67 -0.60 -4.85
C ILE A 60 4.68 -1.16 -6.26
N ILE A 61 3.97 -2.27 -6.50
CA ILE A 61 3.87 -2.90 -7.82
C ILE A 61 3.17 -1.95 -8.81
N ILE A 62 2.06 -1.35 -8.40
CA ILE A 62 1.30 -0.41 -9.24
C ILE A 62 2.16 0.81 -9.61
N ILE A 63 2.89 1.37 -8.63
CA ILE A 63 3.80 2.49 -8.85
C ILE A 63 4.92 2.07 -9.81
N GLY A 64 5.58 0.93 -9.55
CA GLY A 64 6.64 0.41 -10.43
C GLY A 64 6.17 0.20 -11.87
N PHE A 65 4.97 -0.33 -12.06
CA PHE A 65 4.37 -0.50 -13.37
C PHE A 65 4.07 0.85 -14.06
N CYS A 66 3.60 1.84 -13.30
CA CYS A 66 3.34 3.19 -13.81
C CYS A 66 4.63 3.88 -14.30
N PHE A 67 5.76 3.66 -13.62
CA PHE A 67 7.06 4.22 -14.01
C PHE A 67 7.84 3.40 -15.05
N MET A 68 7.40 2.16 -15.35
CA MET A 68 8.00 1.30 -16.36
C MET A 68 8.18 1.97 -17.75
N PRO A 69 7.17 2.65 -18.34
CA PRO A 69 7.35 3.31 -19.63
C PRO A 69 8.41 4.41 -19.61
N LEU A 70 8.53 5.17 -18.53
CA LEU A 70 9.56 6.20 -18.39
C LEU A 70 10.97 5.58 -18.37
N ILE A 71 11.15 4.47 -17.66
CA ILE A 71 12.42 3.75 -17.61
C ILE A 71 12.78 3.18 -18.98
N LEU A 72 11.81 2.63 -19.72
CA LEU A 72 12.03 2.12 -21.08
C LEU A 72 12.43 3.23 -22.06
N ILE A 73 11.75 4.39 -21.99
CA ILE A 73 12.11 5.57 -22.80
C ILE A 73 13.54 6.02 -22.48
N ALA A 74 13.93 6.05 -21.20
CA ALA A 74 15.29 6.39 -20.81
C ALA A 74 16.31 5.37 -21.32
N GLN A 75 16.03 4.07 -21.23
CA GLN A 75 16.92 3.01 -21.71
C GLN A 75 17.18 3.05 -23.22
N VAL A 76 16.20 3.50 -24.01
CA VAL A 76 16.32 3.62 -25.46
C VAL A 76 16.85 5.00 -25.86
N GLY A 77 16.41 6.06 -25.17
CA GLY A 77 16.81 7.44 -25.45
C GLY A 77 18.28 7.73 -25.14
N VAL A 78 18.78 7.22 -24.00
CA VAL A 78 20.18 7.42 -23.58
C VAL A 78 21.19 6.90 -24.60
N PRO A 79 21.06 5.70 -25.21
CA PRO A 79 21.97 5.25 -26.26
C PRO A 79 21.68 5.83 -27.65
N ILE A 80 20.43 6.18 -27.97
CA ILE A 80 20.11 6.82 -29.27
C ILE A 80 20.75 8.19 -29.38
N TRP A 81 20.76 8.99 -28.30
CA TRP A 81 21.35 10.33 -28.30
C TRP A 81 22.82 10.38 -28.78
N PRO A 82 23.77 9.63 -28.17
CA PRO A 82 25.16 9.62 -28.61
C PRO A 82 25.30 9.00 -30.01
N ALA A 83 24.49 7.98 -30.37
CA ALA A 83 24.53 7.40 -31.72
C ALA A 83 24.13 8.42 -32.80
N LEU A 84 23.10 9.23 -32.54
CA LEU A 84 22.67 10.30 -33.43
C LEU A 84 23.71 11.42 -33.51
N SER A 85 24.30 11.79 -32.36
CA SER A 85 25.36 12.80 -32.29
C SER A 85 26.58 12.37 -33.11
N LEU A 86 27.01 11.10 -32.99
CA LEU A 86 28.14 10.55 -33.75
C LEU A 86 27.85 10.57 -35.26
N LYS A 87 26.65 10.12 -35.67
CA LYS A 87 26.22 10.14 -37.07
C LYS A 87 26.28 11.55 -37.66
N ASN A 88 25.81 12.56 -36.93
CA ASN A 88 25.82 13.94 -37.39
C ASN A 88 27.25 14.49 -37.50
N SER A 89 28.13 14.15 -36.54
CA SER A 89 29.54 14.54 -36.60
C SER A 89 30.30 13.92 -37.77
N LEU A 90 30.00 12.66 -38.14
CA LEU A 90 30.60 12.00 -39.30
C LEU A 90 30.04 12.50 -40.64
N ALA A 91 28.73 12.79 -40.70
CA ALA A 91 28.10 13.36 -41.88
C ALA A 91 28.66 14.76 -42.21
N ALA A 92 28.92 15.57 -41.20
CA ALA A 92 29.56 16.89 -41.37
C ALA A 92 31.03 16.79 -41.84
N GLN A 93 31.69 15.65 -41.61
CA GLN A 93 33.09 15.40 -42.01
C GLN A 93 33.24 14.68 -43.35
N THR A 94 32.14 14.30 -44.02
CA THR A 94 32.20 13.66 -45.34
C THR A 94 32.23 14.75 -46.42
N PRO A 95 33.39 15.11 -47.00
CA PRO A 95 33.45 16.08 -48.09
C PRO A 95 32.77 15.52 -49.34
N ALA A 96 32.16 16.40 -50.14
CA ALA A 96 31.53 16.11 -51.42
C ALA A 96 32.53 15.70 -52.53
N SER A 97 33.56 14.92 -52.21
CA SER A 97 34.64 14.52 -53.13
C SER A 97 34.58 13.04 -53.55
N ASN A 98 33.52 12.31 -53.18
CA ASN A 98 33.32 10.91 -53.57
C ASN A 98 32.00 10.67 -54.32
N LEU A 99 31.47 11.71 -54.99
CA LEU A 99 30.44 11.58 -56.03
C LEU A 99 31.05 11.93 -57.38
#